data_AF-A0A0H3CDI9-F1
#
_entry.id   AF-A0A0H3CDI9-F1
#
_cell.length_a   1.000
_cell.length_b   1.000
_cell.length_c   1.000
_cell.angle_alpha   90.00
_cell.angle_beta   90.00
_cell.angle_gamma   90.00
#
_symmetry.space_group_name_H-M   'P 1'
#
loop_
_entity.id
_entity.type
_entity.pdbx_description
1 polymer ?
#
loop_
_entity_poly.entity_id
_entity_poly.type
_entity_poly.pdbx_seq_one_letter_code
_entity_poly.pdbx_strand_id
1 'polypeptide(L)'
;MKPFLLLLLVFTSFVHADEIGSQYKAQAEAGDARAQYYLADTWFSSGDSKQAAMWAEKAAKGGDIDAMALLSQIHFTQGDYAQAKALAQQATIAGSKRGAIMLARVLVNTQGGKTDYPQAIKLLQTATEDIDNDSAVDAQMLLGLIYANGVEVAQDDALAASWFKRSSSLSRTGYAEYWAGMLFQQGEKGFITPNKQKALYWLNLSCTEGFDTGCEEFDALSGE
;
A
#
# COMPACT_ATOMS: atom_id res chain seq x y z
N MET A 1 -69.46 0.20 -18.42
CA MET A 1 -68.44 1.27 -18.34
C MET A 1 -67.99 1.42 -16.90
N LYS A 2 -66.78 0.94 -16.56
CA LYS A 2 -65.98 1.40 -15.41
C LYS A 2 -64.50 1.25 -15.81
N PRO A 3 -63.70 2.33 -15.84
CA PRO A 3 -62.29 2.22 -16.20
C PRO A 3 -61.50 1.75 -14.98
N PHE A 4 -60.70 0.70 -15.15
CA PHE A 4 -59.72 0.26 -14.16
C PHE A 4 -58.45 1.11 -14.38
N LEU A 5 -58.17 2.02 -13.46
CA LEU A 5 -56.94 2.82 -13.46
C LEU A 5 -55.82 1.94 -12.88
N LEU A 6 -54.90 1.49 -13.73
CA LEU A 6 -53.72 0.73 -13.29
C LEU A 6 -52.68 1.72 -12.74
N LEU A 7 -52.47 1.72 -11.43
CA LEU A 7 -51.47 2.56 -10.77
C LEU A 7 -50.10 1.88 -10.89
N LEU A 8 -49.23 2.42 -11.75
CA LEU A 8 -47.82 2.01 -11.86
C LEU A 8 -47.03 2.60 -10.68
N LEU A 9 -46.69 1.75 -9.70
CA LEU A 9 -45.74 2.06 -8.64
C LEU A 9 -44.32 2.03 -9.23
N VAL A 10 -43.75 3.20 -9.46
CA VAL A 10 -42.34 3.36 -9.81
C VAL A 10 -41.52 3.20 -8.53
N PHE A 11 -40.90 2.03 -8.33
CA PHE A 11 -39.87 1.85 -7.31
C PHE A 11 -38.58 2.53 -7.80
N THR A 12 -38.35 3.76 -7.37
CA THR A 12 -37.02 4.37 -7.48
C THR A 12 -36.14 3.81 -6.37
N SER A 13 -35.35 2.80 -6.68
CA SER A 13 -34.23 2.39 -5.84
C SER A 13 -33.17 3.50 -5.87
N PHE A 14 -33.15 4.34 -4.82
CA PHE A 14 -32.01 5.22 -4.57
C PHE A 14 -30.83 4.33 -4.20
N VAL A 15 -29.82 4.28 -5.07
CA VAL A 15 -28.50 3.78 -4.69
C VAL A 15 -27.95 4.77 -3.67
N HIS A 16 -28.01 4.42 -2.38
CA HIS A 16 -27.27 5.16 -1.36
C HIS A 16 -25.79 4.83 -1.56
N ALA A 17 -24.95 5.85 -1.69
CA ALA A 17 -23.52 5.65 -1.46
C ALA A 17 -23.37 5.32 0.02
N ASP A 18 -22.90 4.10 0.33
CA ASP A 18 -22.64 3.71 1.71
C ASP A 18 -21.61 4.68 2.33
N GLU A 19 -21.86 5.08 3.58
CA GLU A 19 -20.93 5.92 4.34
C GLU A 19 -19.55 5.22 4.42
N ILE A 20 -18.46 5.98 4.34
CA ILE A 20 -17.09 5.46 4.39
C ILE A 20 -16.91 4.57 5.62
N GLY A 21 -16.62 3.29 5.38
CA GLY A 21 -16.40 2.29 6.43
C GLY A 21 -17.64 1.96 7.26
N SER A 22 -18.85 2.17 6.72
CA SER A 22 -20.12 1.88 7.40
C SER A 22 -20.20 0.47 8.00
N GLN A 23 -19.57 -0.54 7.36
CA GLN A 23 -19.52 -1.92 7.86
C GLN A 23 -18.75 -2.08 9.19
N TYR A 24 -17.83 -1.17 9.51
CA TYR A 24 -17.01 -1.23 10.73
C TYR A 24 -17.47 -0.24 11.80
N LYS A 25 -18.22 0.80 11.41
CA LYS A 25 -18.54 1.96 12.25
C LYS A 25 -19.16 1.59 13.60
N ALA A 26 -20.21 0.76 13.62
CA ALA A 26 -20.91 0.41 14.85
C ALA A 26 -20.00 -0.33 15.86
N GLN A 27 -19.17 -1.26 15.38
CA GLN A 27 -18.23 -2.01 16.23
C GLN A 27 -17.06 -1.12 16.68
N ALA A 28 -16.57 -0.25 15.79
CA ALA A 28 -15.52 0.69 16.11
C ALA A 28 -15.95 1.70 17.20
N GLU A 29 -17.19 2.19 17.13
CA GLU A 29 -17.82 3.05 18.14
C GLU A 29 -18.06 2.32 19.46
N ALA A 30 -18.33 1.00 19.41
CA ALA A 30 -18.44 0.16 20.59
C ALA A 30 -17.09 -0.18 21.26
N GLY A 31 -15.96 0.23 20.67
CA GLY A 31 -14.63 0.06 21.24
C GLY A 31 -13.85 -1.14 20.71
N ASP A 32 -14.34 -1.86 19.70
CA ASP A 32 -13.62 -2.99 19.11
C ASP A 32 -12.37 -2.48 18.37
N ALA A 33 -11.19 -2.85 18.87
CA ALA A 33 -9.92 -2.33 18.37
C ALA A 33 -9.68 -2.71 16.90
N ARG A 34 -10.15 -3.89 16.47
CA ARG A 34 -9.93 -4.35 15.11
C ARG A 34 -10.84 -3.64 14.11
N ALA A 35 -12.10 -3.42 14.46
CA ALA A 35 -13.03 -2.61 13.69
C ALA A 35 -12.56 -1.15 13.62
N GLN A 36 -11.99 -0.60 14.70
CA GLN A 36 -11.37 0.72 14.67
C GLN A 36 -10.19 0.77 13.68
N TYR A 37 -9.34 -0.26 13.64
CA TYR A 37 -8.27 -0.36 12.65
C TYR A 37 -8.80 -0.40 11.22
N TYR A 38 -9.79 -1.26 10.92
CA TYR A 38 -10.35 -1.35 9.58
C TYR A 38 -11.08 -0.07 9.14
N LEU A 39 -11.76 0.60 10.06
CA LEU A 39 -12.34 1.92 9.80
C LEU A 39 -11.26 2.95 9.50
N ALA A 40 -10.15 2.94 10.26
CA ALA A 40 -9.01 3.81 10.02
C ALA A 40 -8.38 3.58 8.65
N ASP A 41 -8.17 2.33 8.25
CA ASP A 41 -7.62 1.94 6.96
C ASP A 41 -8.53 2.37 5.79
N THR A 42 -9.85 2.27 5.99
CA THR A 42 -10.83 2.75 5.01
C THR A 42 -10.75 4.27 4.83
N TRP A 43 -10.66 5.03 5.92
CA TRP A 43 -10.48 6.49 5.88
C TRP A 43 -9.14 6.88 5.25
N PHE A 44 -8.08 6.12 5.53
CA PHE A 44 -6.77 6.36 4.93
C PHE A 44 -6.81 6.18 3.42
N SER A 45 -7.44 5.08 2.96
CA SER A 45 -7.63 4.78 1.54
C SER A 45 -8.52 5.80 0.83
N SER A 46 -9.47 6.44 1.53
CA SER A 46 -10.26 7.54 0.98
C SER A 46 -9.54 8.89 0.99
N GLY A 47 -8.31 8.96 1.51
CA GLY A 47 -7.50 10.18 1.60
C GLY A 47 -7.77 11.07 2.81
N ASP A 48 -8.61 10.65 3.77
CA ASP A 48 -8.83 11.40 5.02
C ASP A 48 -7.87 10.90 6.10
N SER A 49 -6.62 11.36 6.02
CA SER A 49 -5.59 11.02 7.00
C SER A 49 -5.93 11.46 8.42
N LYS A 50 -6.81 12.44 8.60
CA LYS A 50 -7.20 12.94 9.93
C LYS A 50 -8.16 11.96 10.61
N GLN A 51 -9.19 11.52 9.90
CA GLN A 51 -10.09 10.47 10.41
C GLN A 51 -9.34 9.16 10.60
N ALA A 52 -8.47 8.80 9.65
CA ALA A 52 -7.63 7.62 9.75
C ALA A 52 -6.77 7.63 11.02
N ALA A 53 -6.02 8.72 11.27
CA ALA A 53 -5.18 8.84 12.45
C ALA A 53 -6.00 8.72 13.75
N MET A 54 -7.14 9.42 13.83
CA MET A 54 -8.00 9.37 15.02
C MET A 54 -8.48 7.94 15.33
N TRP A 55 -8.91 7.19 14.32
CA TRP A 55 -9.38 5.81 14.53
C TRP A 55 -8.22 4.84 14.79
N ALA A 56 -7.09 4.99 14.10
CA ALA A 56 -5.90 4.19 14.32
C ALA A 56 -5.32 4.41 15.72
N GLU A 57 -5.35 5.64 16.26
CA GLU A 57 -4.97 5.92 17.65
C GLU A 57 -5.85 5.20 18.67
N LYS A 58 -7.16 5.12 18.43
CA LYS A 58 -8.08 4.36 19.29
C LYS A 58 -7.77 2.86 19.22
N ALA A 59 -7.59 2.35 18.01
CA ALA A 59 -7.26 0.94 17.77
C ALA A 59 -5.94 0.54 18.45
N ALA A 60 -4.89 1.36 18.30
CA ALA A 60 -3.59 1.14 18.93
C ALA A 60 -3.67 1.16 20.47
N LYS A 61 -4.46 2.09 21.05
CA LYS A 61 -4.75 2.10 22.50
C LYS A 61 -5.53 0.87 22.94
N GLY A 62 -6.38 0.33 22.08
CA GLY A 62 -7.11 -0.93 22.26
C GLY A 62 -6.25 -2.19 22.04
N GLY A 63 -4.98 -2.05 21.68
CA GLY A 63 -4.04 -3.16 21.52
C GLY A 63 -3.93 -3.73 20.10
N ASP A 64 -4.56 -3.12 19.09
CA ASP A 64 -4.35 -3.54 17.70
C ASP A 64 -2.94 -3.11 17.23
N ILE A 65 -2.11 -4.11 16.91
CA ILE A 65 -0.71 -3.92 16.55
C ILE A 65 -0.53 -3.36 15.13
N ASP A 66 -1.48 -3.59 14.22
CA ASP A 66 -1.43 -3.10 12.84
C ASP A 66 -1.81 -1.62 12.78
N ALA A 67 -2.61 -1.13 13.74
CA ALA A 67 -2.91 0.29 13.86
C ALA A 67 -1.67 1.16 14.06
N MET A 68 -0.63 0.65 14.76
CA MET A 68 0.66 1.35 14.86
C MET A 68 1.38 1.44 13.51
N ALA A 69 1.26 0.41 12.67
CA ALA A 69 1.81 0.44 11.31
C ALA A 69 1.07 1.45 10.42
N LEU A 70 -0.26 1.54 10.54
CA LEU A 70 -1.05 2.55 9.83
C LEU A 70 -0.70 3.97 10.29
N LEU A 71 -0.55 4.21 11.59
CA LEU A 71 -0.07 5.50 12.09
C LEU A 71 1.33 5.82 11.54
N SER A 72 2.24 4.83 11.50
CA SER A 72 3.55 5.00 10.88
C SER A 72 3.44 5.44 9.42
N GLN A 73 2.56 4.81 8.64
CA GLN A 73 2.30 5.16 7.25
C GLN A 73 1.75 6.59 7.10
N ILE A 74 0.81 6.99 7.95
CA ILE A 74 0.27 8.35 7.97
C ILE A 74 1.40 9.36 8.21
N HIS A 75 2.21 9.16 9.26
CA HIS A 75 3.34 10.05 9.55
C HIS A 75 4.37 10.09 8.42
N PHE A 76 4.65 8.94 7.79
CA PHE A 76 5.54 8.87 6.63
C PHE A 76 5.03 9.74 5.47
N THR A 77 3.74 9.63 5.13
CA THR A 77 3.13 10.44 4.04
C THR A 77 3.10 11.94 4.36
N GLN A 78 3.04 12.31 5.64
CA GLN A 78 3.12 13.69 6.12
C GLN A 78 4.56 14.23 6.19
N GLY A 79 5.57 13.38 5.96
CA GLY A 79 6.98 13.72 6.04
C GLY A 79 7.56 13.72 7.46
N ASP A 80 6.83 13.22 8.46
CA ASP A 80 7.35 13.01 9.81
C ASP A 80 7.97 11.61 9.93
N TYR A 81 9.15 11.47 9.30
CA TYR A 81 9.85 10.19 9.25
C TYR A 81 10.35 9.72 10.63
N ALA A 82 10.53 10.64 11.59
CA ALA A 82 10.95 10.29 12.94
C ALA A 82 9.83 9.56 13.70
N GLN A 83 8.61 10.11 13.67
CA GLN A 83 7.44 9.43 14.25
C GLN A 83 7.11 8.16 13.48
N ALA A 84 7.19 8.19 12.14
CA ALA A 84 6.99 6.99 11.32
C ALA A 84 7.93 5.85 11.74
N LYS A 85 9.22 6.14 11.94
CA LYS A 85 10.22 5.16 12.39
C LYS A 85 9.86 4.59 13.75
N ALA A 86 9.55 5.45 14.73
CA ALA A 86 9.27 5.04 16.10
C ALA A 86 8.03 4.12 16.17
N LEU A 87 6.97 4.47 15.45
CA LEU A 87 5.74 3.67 15.39
C LEU A 87 5.95 2.34 14.65
N ALA A 88 6.67 2.35 13.53
CA ALA A 88 6.99 1.12 12.79
C ALA A 88 7.86 0.17 13.63
N GLN A 89 8.82 0.69 14.39
CA GLN A 89 9.63 -0.09 15.33
C GLN A 89 8.77 -0.74 16.41
N GLN A 90 7.86 0.02 17.03
CA GLN A 90 6.94 -0.52 18.04
C GLN A 90 6.03 -1.60 17.45
N ALA A 91 5.43 -1.34 16.28
CA ALA A 91 4.60 -2.30 15.55
C ALA A 91 5.37 -3.59 15.23
N THR A 92 6.62 -3.47 14.76
CA THR A 92 7.49 -4.61 14.43
C THR A 92 7.81 -5.43 15.68
N ILE A 93 8.16 -4.78 16.79
CA ILE A 93 8.44 -5.45 18.09
C ILE A 93 7.20 -6.19 18.61
N ALA A 94 6.02 -5.62 18.38
CA ALA A 94 4.74 -6.24 18.71
C ALA A 94 4.32 -7.36 17.75
N GLY A 95 5.10 -7.65 16.71
CA GLY A 95 4.86 -8.73 15.76
C GLY A 95 4.06 -8.35 14.52
N SER A 96 3.79 -7.06 14.27
CA SER A 96 3.10 -6.63 13.05
C SER A 96 4.02 -6.72 11.83
N LYS A 97 3.62 -7.53 10.84
CA LYS A 97 4.30 -7.60 9.53
C LYS A 97 4.18 -6.29 8.75
N ARG A 98 3.02 -5.63 8.83
CA ARG A 98 2.82 -4.26 8.28
C ARG A 98 3.79 -3.28 8.93
N GLY A 99 4.00 -3.41 10.24
CA GLY A 99 5.03 -2.67 10.97
C GLY A 99 6.43 -2.88 10.41
N ALA A 100 6.80 -4.15 10.15
CA ALA A 100 8.11 -4.49 9.58
C ALA A 100 8.32 -3.90 8.17
N ILE A 101 7.27 -3.91 7.33
CA ILE A 101 7.31 -3.31 5.98
C ILE A 101 7.48 -1.80 6.06
N MET A 102 6.71 -1.13 6.94
CA MET A 102 6.84 0.31 7.16
C MET A 102 8.22 0.68 7.71
N LEU A 103 8.77 -0.15 8.61
CA LEU A 103 10.12 0.06 9.12
C LEU A 103 11.15 -0.08 8.01
N ALA A 104 11.06 -1.11 7.17
CA ALA A 104 11.92 -1.30 6.02
C ALA A 104 11.86 -0.09 5.06
N ARG A 105 10.66 0.44 4.77
CA ARG A 105 10.50 1.63 3.93
C ARG A 105 11.15 2.88 4.52
N VAL A 106 11.07 3.07 5.84
CA VAL A 106 11.78 4.14 6.53
C VAL A 106 13.30 3.94 6.48
N LEU A 107 13.79 2.70 6.61
CA LEU A 107 15.22 2.38 6.64
C LEU A 107 15.91 2.53 5.28
N VAL A 108 15.18 2.45 4.16
CA VAL A 108 15.75 2.73 2.83
C VAL A 108 15.64 4.20 2.43
N ASN A 109 14.87 4.99 3.18
CA ASN A 109 14.64 6.40 2.92
C ASN A 109 15.60 7.29 3.74
N THR A 110 16.43 8.07 3.04
CA THR A 110 17.40 9.01 3.65
C THR A 110 16.76 10.09 4.54
N GLN A 111 15.47 10.37 4.38
CA GLN A 111 14.74 11.31 5.25
C GLN A 111 14.44 10.68 6.63
N GLY A 112 14.48 9.35 6.76
CA GLY A 112 14.36 8.59 8.01
C GLY A 112 15.64 8.51 8.84
N GLY A 113 16.68 9.26 8.46
CA GLY A 113 18.01 9.26 9.05
C GLY A 113 18.99 8.40 8.26
N LYS A 114 20.02 7.88 8.92
CA LYS A 114 20.97 6.95 8.29
C LYS A 114 20.21 5.70 7.83
N THR A 115 20.39 5.35 6.55
CA THR A 115 19.77 4.19 5.93
C THR A 115 20.38 2.88 6.46
N ASP A 116 19.59 1.80 6.39
CA ASP A 116 20.01 0.44 6.72
C ASP A 116 19.30 -0.57 5.79
N TYR A 117 19.82 -0.67 4.57
CA TYR A 117 19.30 -1.58 3.55
C TYR A 117 19.40 -3.06 3.96
N PRO A 118 20.51 -3.56 4.55
CA PRO A 118 20.58 -4.93 5.04
C PRO A 118 19.48 -5.26 6.06
N GLN A 119 19.20 -4.36 7.01
CA GLN A 119 18.11 -4.56 7.95
C GLN A 119 16.75 -4.51 7.25
N ALA A 120 16.52 -3.56 6.34
CA ALA A 120 15.28 -3.46 5.58
C ALA A 120 14.99 -4.74 4.79
N ILE A 121 15.98 -5.27 4.06
CA ILE A 121 15.85 -6.52 3.31
C ILE A 121 15.52 -7.69 4.22
N LYS A 122 16.19 -7.82 5.38
CA LYS A 122 15.91 -8.87 6.35
C LYS A 122 14.47 -8.82 6.86
N LEU A 123 13.99 -7.61 7.22
CA LEU A 123 12.61 -7.41 7.68
C LEU A 123 11.60 -7.83 6.62
N LEU A 124 11.82 -7.44 5.36
CA LEU A 124 10.92 -7.79 4.27
C LEU A 124 10.94 -9.28 3.95
N GLN A 125 12.12 -9.91 3.93
CA GLN A 125 12.25 -11.36 3.74
C GLN A 125 11.43 -12.13 4.77
N THR A 126 11.54 -11.78 6.05
CA THR A 126 10.71 -12.37 7.11
C THR A 126 9.22 -12.10 6.89
N ALA A 127 8.84 -10.90 6.44
CA ALA A 127 7.45 -10.58 6.12
C ALA A 127 6.89 -11.39 4.93
N THR A 128 7.76 -11.96 4.07
CA THR A 128 7.35 -12.83 2.95
C THR A 128 7.18 -14.31 3.30
N GLU A 129 7.55 -14.76 4.49
CA GLU A 129 7.57 -16.20 4.85
C GLU A 129 6.19 -16.85 4.90
N ASP A 130 5.15 -16.06 5.17
CA ASP A 130 3.76 -16.52 5.21
C ASP A 130 2.96 -15.78 4.15
N ILE A 131 2.74 -16.50 3.04
CA ILE A 131 2.13 -16.02 1.79
C ILE A 131 0.61 -15.86 1.87
N ASP A 132 -0.04 -16.39 2.91
CA ASP A 132 -1.50 -16.29 3.10
C ASP A 132 -1.90 -14.94 3.73
N ASN A 133 -0.91 -14.09 4.04
CA ASN A 133 -1.11 -12.76 4.59
C ASN A 133 -0.92 -11.69 3.51
N ASP A 134 -1.88 -10.77 3.37
CA ASP A 134 -1.84 -9.64 2.44
C ASP A 134 -0.53 -8.83 2.51
N SER A 135 0.13 -8.80 3.67
CA SER A 135 1.42 -8.13 3.86
C SER A 135 2.55 -8.69 2.97
N ALA A 136 2.43 -9.93 2.49
CA ALA A 136 3.41 -10.54 1.60
C ALA A 136 3.49 -9.80 0.25
N VAL A 137 2.35 -9.28 -0.25
CA VAL A 137 2.28 -8.49 -1.50
C VAL A 137 3.18 -7.26 -1.41
N ASP A 138 2.99 -6.46 -0.36
CA ASP A 138 3.73 -5.21 -0.13
C ASP A 138 5.22 -5.47 0.16
N ALA A 139 5.51 -6.52 0.94
CA ALA A 139 6.89 -6.88 1.26
C ALA A 139 7.68 -7.29 0.01
N GLN A 140 7.07 -8.10 -0.86
CA GLN A 140 7.66 -8.52 -2.13
C GLN A 140 7.81 -7.35 -3.11
N MET A 141 6.83 -6.43 -3.17
CA MET A 141 6.95 -5.18 -3.95
C MET A 141 8.13 -4.34 -3.50
N LEU A 142 8.28 -4.11 -2.20
CA LEU A 142 9.38 -3.28 -1.70
C LEU A 142 10.75 -3.96 -1.88
N LEU A 143 10.84 -5.29 -1.73
CA LEU A 143 12.06 -6.04 -2.08
C LEU A 143 12.43 -5.87 -3.55
N GLY A 144 11.45 -6.04 -4.45
CA GLY A 144 11.66 -5.82 -5.88
C GLY A 144 12.16 -4.40 -6.17
N LEU A 145 11.55 -3.39 -5.53
CA LEU A 145 11.93 -1.99 -5.72
C LEU A 145 13.34 -1.69 -5.20
N ILE A 146 13.77 -2.27 -4.08
CA ILE A 146 15.14 -2.10 -3.57
C ILE A 146 16.16 -2.59 -4.60
N TYR A 147 15.98 -3.80 -5.13
CA TYR A 147 16.90 -4.37 -6.13
C TYR A 147 16.80 -3.66 -7.49
N ALA A 148 15.62 -3.21 -7.89
CA ALA A 148 15.44 -2.42 -9.11
C ALA A 148 16.07 -1.02 -8.99
N ASN A 149 16.09 -0.43 -7.79
CA ASN A 149 16.62 0.92 -7.57
C ASN A 149 18.15 0.92 -7.65
N GLY A 150 18.82 -0.05 -7.02
CA GLY A 150 20.28 -0.19 -7.08
C GLY A 150 21.05 0.82 -6.21
N VAL A 151 20.41 1.36 -5.16
CA VAL A 151 21.02 2.29 -4.20
C VAL A 151 21.44 1.52 -2.95
N GLU A 152 22.71 1.67 -2.53
CA GLU A 152 23.36 0.95 -1.40
C GLU A 152 23.40 -0.59 -1.54
N VAL A 153 22.66 -1.15 -2.50
CA VAL A 153 22.62 -2.56 -2.91
C VAL A 153 22.76 -2.58 -4.42
N ALA A 154 23.52 -3.55 -4.96
CA ALA A 154 23.70 -3.67 -6.41
C ALA A 154 22.36 -3.86 -7.12
N GLN A 155 22.18 -3.16 -8.24
CA GLN A 155 20.99 -3.34 -9.07
C GLN A 155 20.94 -4.78 -9.60
N ASP A 156 19.78 -5.41 -9.47
CA ASP A 156 19.50 -6.75 -9.99
C ASP A 156 18.06 -6.80 -10.49
N ASP A 157 17.87 -6.44 -11.77
CA ASP A 157 16.54 -6.38 -12.38
C ASP A 157 15.91 -7.78 -12.52
N ALA A 158 16.71 -8.84 -12.65
CA ALA A 158 16.19 -10.20 -12.72
C ALA A 158 15.62 -10.65 -11.37
N LEU A 159 16.35 -10.37 -10.28
CA LEU A 159 15.85 -10.62 -8.93
C LEU A 159 14.64 -9.73 -8.63
N ALA A 160 14.67 -8.46 -9.00
CA ALA A 160 13.53 -7.55 -8.84
C ALA A 160 12.28 -8.05 -9.57
N ALA A 161 12.40 -8.45 -10.84
CA ALA A 161 11.31 -9.03 -11.62
C ALA A 161 10.74 -10.30 -10.96
N SER A 162 11.60 -11.14 -10.37
CA SER A 162 11.14 -12.33 -9.64
C SER A 162 10.30 -11.98 -8.40
N TRP A 163 10.66 -10.91 -7.68
CA TRP A 163 9.90 -10.43 -6.53
C TRP A 163 8.58 -9.79 -6.94
N PHE A 164 8.58 -8.95 -7.98
CA PHE A 164 7.36 -8.35 -8.51
C PHE A 164 6.39 -9.41 -9.02
N LYS A 165 6.86 -10.41 -9.77
CA LYS A 165 6.01 -11.51 -10.27
C LYS A 165 5.35 -12.30 -9.13
N ARG A 166 6.08 -12.55 -8.04
CA ARG A 166 5.51 -13.19 -6.83
C ARG A 166 4.42 -12.32 -6.21
N SER A 167 4.64 -11.01 -6.10
CA SER A 167 3.65 -10.08 -5.56
C SER A 167 2.40 -9.99 -6.45
N SER A 168 2.60 -9.85 -7.76
CA SER A 168 1.55 -9.83 -8.77
C SER A 168 0.74 -11.14 -8.77
N SER A 169 1.36 -12.30 -8.49
CA SER A 169 0.65 -13.58 -8.38
C SER A 169 -0.28 -13.70 -7.17
N LEU A 170 0.00 -12.95 -6.10
CA LEU A 170 -0.85 -12.86 -4.90
C LEU A 170 -1.89 -11.74 -4.99
N SER A 171 -1.84 -10.92 -6.05
CA SER A 171 -2.71 -9.76 -6.23
C SER A 171 -3.31 -9.75 -7.64
N ARG A 172 -2.72 -8.99 -8.57
CA ARG A 172 -3.10 -8.92 -9.98
C ARG A 172 -1.85 -9.06 -10.84
N THR A 173 -1.89 -9.96 -11.82
CA THR A 173 -0.78 -10.18 -12.76
C THR A 173 -0.33 -8.85 -13.39
N GLY A 174 0.98 -8.58 -13.36
CA GLY A 174 1.61 -7.34 -13.87
C GLY A 174 1.45 -6.09 -13.00
N TYR A 175 0.72 -6.12 -11.88
CA TYR A 175 0.46 -4.93 -11.06
C TYR A 175 1.70 -4.41 -10.31
N ALA A 176 2.53 -5.30 -9.74
CA ALA A 176 3.72 -4.89 -9.00
C ALA A 176 4.77 -4.24 -9.91
N GLU A 177 4.90 -4.75 -11.14
CA GLU A 177 5.74 -4.19 -12.19
C GLU A 177 5.24 -2.81 -12.63
N TYR A 178 3.92 -2.66 -12.81
CA TYR A 178 3.29 -1.36 -13.08
C TYR A 178 3.60 -0.36 -11.97
N TRP A 179 3.38 -0.77 -10.71
CA TRP A 179 3.63 0.07 -9.54
C TRP A 179 5.09 0.54 -9.48
N ALA A 180 6.05 -0.35 -9.75
CA ALA A 180 7.46 0.01 -9.83
C ALA A 180 7.74 1.01 -10.96
N GLY A 181 7.14 0.81 -12.13
CA GLY A 181 7.22 1.73 -13.27
C GLY A 181 6.76 3.14 -12.90
N MET A 182 5.58 3.26 -12.29
CA MET A 182 5.04 4.54 -11.81
C MET A 182 5.93 5.18 -10.73
N LEU A 183 6.49 4.39 -9.82
CA LEU A 183 7.42 4.88 -8.79
C LEU A 183 8.71 5.43 -9.40
N PHE A 184 9.26 4.80 -10.43
CA PHE A 184 10.41 5.36 -11.15
C PHE A 184 10.04 6.57 -11.99
N GLN A 185 8.82 6.68 -12.49
CA GLN A 185 8.38 7.87 -13.23
C GLN A 185 8.21 9.08 -12.30
N GLN A 186 7.57 8.89 -11.15
CA GLN A 186 7.22 9.97 -10.21
C GLN A 186 8.35 10.27 -9.22
N GLY A 187 9.11 9.25 -8.84
CA GLY A 187 10.08 9.28 -7.75
C GLY A 187 9.44 9.22 -6.35
N GLU A 188 10.28 8.96 -5.36
CA GLU A 188 9.96 9.03 -3.93
C GLU A 188 11.11 9.75 -3.23
N LYS A 189 10.84 10.94 -2.68
CA LYS A 189 11.87 11.76 -2.06
C LYS A 189 12.63 10.98 -0.99
N GLY A 190 13.94 10.92 -1.15
CA GLY A 190 14.86 10.27 -0.22
C GLY A 190 15.05 8.77 -0.45
N PHE A 191 14.36 8.16 -1.42
CA PHE A 191 14.52 6.75 -1.79
C PHE A 191 14.66 6.53 -3.30
N ILE A 192 13.69 6.96 -4.11
CA ILE A 192 13.67 6.77 -5.57
C ILE A 192 13.83 8.11 -6.29
N THR A 193 14.91 8.25 -7.06
CA THR A 193 15.07 9.38 -7.98
C THR A 193 14.29 9.09 -9.27
N PRO A 194 13.48 10.02 -9.79
CA PRO A 194 12.78 9.84 -11.07
C PRO A 194 13.74 9.40 -12.18
N ASN A 195 13.38 8.34 -12.90
CA ASN A 195 14.17 7.73 -13.95
C ASN A 195 13.24 7.18 -15.05
N LYS A 196 13.13 7.92 -16.16
CA LYS A 196 12.29 7.56 -17.30
C LYS A 196 12.65 6.19 -17.91
N GLN A 197 13.93 5.83 -17.96
CA GLN A 197 14.36 4.56 -18.54
C GLN A 197 13.91 3.36 -17.69
N LYS A 198 14.08 3.45 -16.36
CA LYS A 198 13.56 2.43 -15.44
C LYS A 198 12.04 2.36 -15.49
N ALA A 199 11.37 3.51 -15.54
CA ALA A 199 9.91 3.57 -15.67
C ALA A 199 9.43 2.79 -16.92
N LEU A 200 9.98 3.10 -18.10
CA LEU A 200 9.66 2.39 -19.35
C LEU A 200 9.96 0.89 -19.27
N TYR A 201 11.09 0.50 -18.67
CA TYR A 201 11.46 -0.91 -18.51
C TYR A 201 10.39 -1.69 -17.71
N TRP A 202 10.00 -1.17 -16.54
CA TRP A 202 9.05 -1.85 -15.66
C TRP A 202 7.60 -1.77 -16.18
N LEU A 203 7.20 -0.67 -16.82
CA LEU A 203 5.90 -0.55 -17.50
C LEU A 203 5.79 -1.52 -18.68
N ASN A 204 6.85 -1.67 -19.48
CA ASN A 204 6.88 -2.67 -20.55
C ASN A 204 6.76 -4.09 -19.99
N LEU A 205 7.47 -4.42 -18.90
CA LEU A 205 7.34 -5.73 -18.27
C LEU A 205 5.91 -5.98 -17.78
N SER A 206 5.29 -4.98 -17.14
CA SER A 206 3.88 -5.01 -16.73
C SER A 206 2.93 -5.29 -17.90
N CYS A 207 3.13 -4.58 -19.02
CA CYS A 207 2.37 -4.78 -20.24
C CYS A 207 2.53 -6.21 -20.79
N THR A 208 3.76 -6.73 -20.82
CA THR A 208 4.02 -8.10 -21.31
C THR A 208 3.43 -9.21 -20.45
N GLU A 209 3.21 -8.95 -19.15
CA GLU A 209 2.48 -9.86 -18.25
C GLU A 209 0.95 -9.74 -18.40
N GLY A 210 0.46 -8.79 -19.22
CA GLY A 210 -0.96 -8.63 -19.56
C GLY A 210 -1.71 -7.61 -18.71
N PHE A 211 -1.01 -6.66 -18.08
CA PHE A 211 -1.64 -5.57 -17.33
C PHE A 211 -1.83 -4.36 -18.25
N ASP A 212 -3.03 -4.20 -18.81
CA ASP A 212 -3.34 -3.21 -19.85
C ASP A 212 -2.94 -1.78 -19.47
N THR A 213 -3.17 -1.36 -18.22
CA THR A 213 -2.76 -0.02 -17.74
C THR A 213 -1.23 0.19 -17.79
N GLY A 214 -0.45 -0.89 -17.66
CA GLY A 214 0.99 -0.85 -17.88
C GLY A 214 1.36 -0.57 -19.33
N CYS A 215 0.60 -1.10 -20.30
CA CYS A 215 0.76 -0.79 -21.73
C CYS A 215 0.41 0.68 -22.02
N GLU A 216 -0.73 1.14 -21.50
CA GLU A 216 -1.21 2.52 -21.69
C GLU A 216 -0.20 3.56 -21.18
N GLU A 217 0.34 3.36 -19.98
CA GLU A 217 1.37 4.25 -19.43
C GLU A 217 2.72 4.10 -20.14
N PHE A 218 3.06 2.91 -20.64
CA PHE A 218 4.25 2.73 -21.46
C PHE A 218 4.16 3.56 -22.75
N ASP A 219 3.06 3.44 -23.49
CA ASP A 219 2.82 4.19 -24.74
C ASP A 219 2.82 5.71 -24.48
N ALA A 220 2.10 6.14 -23.44
CA ALA A 220 2.04 7.54 -23.04
C ALA A 220 3.42 8.11 -22.68
N LEU A 221 4.28 7.32 -22.03
CA LEU A 221 5.62 7.74 -21.61
C LEU A 221 6.66 7.63 -22.74
N SER A 222 6.52 6.65 -23.64
CA SER A 222 7.40 6.43 -24.80
C SER A 222 7.16 7.47 -25.90
N GLY A 223 5.92 7.96 -26.01
CA GLY A 223 5.48 8.87 -27.07
C GLY A 223 5.09 8.14 -28.36
N GLU A 224 4.73 6.86 -28.25
CA GLU A 224 4.21 6.02 -29.34
C GLU A 224 2.68 6.09 -29.45
#